data_AF-A0A7J4AB59-F1
#
_entry.id   AF-A0A7J4AB59-F1
#
_cell.length_a   1.000
_cell.length_b   1.000
_cell.length_c   1.000
_cell.angle_alpha   90.00
_cell.angle_beta   90.00
_cell.angle_gamma   90.00
#
_symmetry.space_group_name_H-M   'P 1'
#
loop_
_entity.id
_entity.type
_entity.pdbx_description
1 polymer ?
#
loop_
_entity_poly.entity_id
_entity_poly.type
_entity_poly.pdbx_seq_one_letter_code
_entity_poly.pdbx_strand_id
1 'polypeptide(L)' 'MRALDEIINEESIDLIKIDVEGAEDLVLEGARNLLKRAKMVIIEYSDTFLKAYKIIKEEGLKLNKFMDHNVLFTK' A
#
# COMPACT_ATOMS: atom_id res chain seq x y z
N MET A 1 8.57 1.37 17.33
CA MET A 1 8.28 1.17 15.90
C MET A 1 7.77 2.49 15.35
N ARG A 2 8.22 2.93 14.17
CA ARG A 2 7.79 4.20 13.55
C ARG A 2 6.86 3.91 12.38
N ALA A 3 5.84 4.73 12.19
CA ALA A 3 4.95 4.64 11.04
C ALA A 3 5.67 5.12 9.77
N LEU A 4 5.29 4.59 8.59
CA LEU A 4 5.92 4.99 7.32
C LEU A 4 5.69 6.47 7.02
N ASP A 5 4.51 7.00 7.39
CA ASP A 5 4.15 8.42 7.31
C ASP A 5 5.15 9.33 8.07
N GLU A 6 5.79 8.85 9.13
CA GLU A 6 6.79 9.62 9.90
C GLU A 6 8.18 9.60 9.26
N ILE A 7 8.42 8.67 8.34
CA ILE A 7 9.75 8.42 7.76
C ILE A 7 9.87 9.12 6.41
N ILE A 8 8.80 9.11 5.61
CA ILE A 8 8.81 9.63 4.24
C ILE A 8 8.05 10.96 4.18
N ASN A 9 8.73 12.04 3.80
CA ASN A 9 8.17 13.39 3.73
C ASN A 9 8.12 13.94 2.29
N GLU A 10 7.80 13.09 1.32
CA GLU A 10 7.70 13.48 -0.09
C GLU A 10 6.31 14.01 -0.44
N GLU A 11 6.21 15.11 -1.17
CA GLU A 11 4.91 15.70 -1.53
C GLU A 11 4.08 14.81 -2.47
N SER A 12 4.74 14.03 -3.33
CA SER A 12 4.09 13.11 -4.27
C SER A 12 4.91 11.84 -4.43
N ILE A 13 4.22 10.71 -4.61
CA ILE A 13 4.87 9.41 -4.80
C ILE A 13 4.30 8.75 -6.05
N ASP A 14 5.16 8.42 -7.00
CA ASP A 14 4.72 7.72 -8.22
C ASP A 14 4.34 6.27 -7.92
N LEU A 15 5.13 5.59 -7.09
CA LEU A 15 4.96 4.18 -6.78
C LEU A 15 5.40 3.87 -5.36
N ILE A 16 4.58 3.11 -4.64
CA ILE A 16 4.97 2.40 -3.41
C ILE A 16 4.95 0.90 -3.70
N LYS A 17 6.05 0.19 -3.42
CA LYS A 17 6.06 -1.28 -3.34
C LYS A 17 6.21 -1.68 -1.88
N ILE A 18 5.31 -2.53 -1.39
CA ILE A 18 5.35 -3.09 -0.04
C ILE A 18 5.47 -4.61 -0.17
N ASP A 19 6.51 -5.14 0.44
CA ASP A 19 6.93 -6.53 0.35
C ASP A 19 7.51 -6.89 1.72
N VAL A 20 6.65 -7.36 2.63
CA VAL A 20 6.93 -7.42 4.08
C VAL A 20 6.47 -8.71 4.75
N GLU A 21 6.46 -9.82 4.01
CA GLU A 21 6.29 -11.19 4.53
C GLU A 21 5.06 -11.34 5.45
N GLY A 22 3.90 -10.83 5.02
CA GLY A 22 2.63 -11.04 5.72
C GLY A 22 2.27 -9.97 6.76
N ALA A 23 2.95 -8.82 6.77
CA ALA A 23 2.63 -7.66 7.62
C ALA A 23 2.15 -6.44 6.81
N GLU A 24 1.61 -6.66 5.61
CA GLU A 24 1.22 -5.59 4.67
C GLU A 24 0.17 -4.65 5.30
N ASP A 25 -0.81 -5.21 6.01
CA ASP A 25 -1.86 -4.43 6.68
C ASP A 25 -1.28 -3.45 7.72
N LEU A 26 -0.31 -3.89 8.53
CA LEU A 26 0.34 -3.04 9.54
C LEU A 26 1.16 -1.92 8.91
N VAL A 27 1.89 -2.21 7.82
CA VAL A 27 2.66 -1.18 7.09
C VAL A 27 1.72 -0.16 6.45
N LEU A 28 0.63 -0.62 5.85
CA LEU A 28 -0.38 0.23 5.22
C LEU A 28 -1.11 1.11 6.23
N GLU A 29 -1.41 0.61 7.43
CA GLU A 29 -1.97 1.44 8.51
C GLU A 29 -1.02 2.58 8.90
N GLY A 30 0.29 2.30 8.95
CA GLY A 30 1.31 3.32 9.17
C GLY A 30 1.59 4.24 7.98
N ALA A 31 0.93 4.04 6.82
CA ALA A 31 1.21 4.73 5.58
C ALA A 31 -0.02 5.45 4.98
N ARG A 32 -1.10 5.63 5.74
CA ARG A 32 -2.37 6.17 5.20
C ARG A 32 -2.18 7.53 4.50
N ASN A 33 -1.38 8.44 5.03
CA ASN A 33 -1.17 9.72 4.36
C ASN A 33 -0.31 9.59 3.09
N LEU A 34 0.68 8.71 3.09
CA LEU A 34 1.43 8.35 1.88
C LEU A 34 0.52 7.78 0.79
N LEU A 35 -0.43 6.91 1.12
CA LEU A 35 -1.39 6.33 0.17
C LEU A 35 -2.26 7.40 -0.51
N LYS A 36 -2.60 8.50 0.18
CA LYS A 36 -3.36 9.61 -0.40
C LYS A 36 -2.61 10.30 -1.54
N ARG A 37 -1.28 10.40 -1.42
CA ARG A 37 -0.38 11.08 -2.37
C ARG A 37 0.40 10.12 -3.30
N ALA A 38 0.10 8.83 -3.22
CA ALA A 38 0.65 7.81 -4.12
C ALA A 38 -0.20 7.66 -5.38
N LYS A 39 0.42 7.61 -6.55
CA LYS A 39 -0.26 7.29 -7.83
C LYS A 39 -0.52 5.79 -7.95
N MET A 40 0.43 4.97 -7.52
CA MET A 40 0.39 3.51 -7.62
C MET A 40 0.89 2.84 -6.34
N VAL A 41 0.31 1.69 -6.02
CA VAL A 41 0.73 0.84 -4.89
C VAL A 41 0.79 -0.60 -5.36
N ILE A 42 1.87 -1.30 -5.01
CA ILE A 42 2.02 -2.74 -5.24
C ILE A 42 2.20 -3.41 -3.87
N ILE A 43 1.40 -4.43 -3.60
CA ILE A 43 1.54 -5.29 -2.42
C ILE A 43 1.68 -6.75 -2.84
N GLU A 44 2.33 -7.55 -2.00
CA GLU A 44 2.28 -9.00 -2.11
C GLU A 44 0.87 -9.53 -1.74
N TYR A 45 0.43 -10.58 -2.43
CA TYR A 45 -0.77 -11.33 -2.10
C TYR A 45 -0.43 -12.33 -0.99
N SER A 46 -0.76 -11.95 0.24
CA SER A 46 -0.51 -12.73 1.47
C SER A 46 -1.81 -13.00 2.24
N ASP A 47 -1.69 -13.66 3.40
CA ASP A 47 -2.82 -13.90 4.32
C ASP A 47 -3.48 -12.60 4.83
N THR A 48 -2.77 -11.47 4.80
CA THR A 48 -3.31 -10.16 5.20
C THR A 48 -3.96 -9.38 4.06
N PHE A 49 -3.96 -9.93 2.84
CA PHE A 49 -4.41 -9.25 1.63
C PHE A 49 -5.78 -8.60 1.76
N LEU A 50 -6.77 -9.27 2.37
CA LEU A 50 -8.12 -8.69 2.52
C LEU A 50 -8.14 -7.41 3.37
N LYS A 51 -7.30 -7.34 4.41
CA LYS A 51 -7.16 -6.15 5.25
C LYS A 51 -6.40 -5.06 4.52
N ALA A 52 -5.26 -5.42 3.92
CA ALA A 52 -4.46 -4.52 3.09
C ALA A 52 -5.30 -3.89 1.96
N TYR A 53 -6.06 -4.71 1.24
CA TYR A 53 -7.01 -4.29 0.20
C TYR A 53 -8.03 -3.28 0.72
N LYS A 54 -8.61 -3.52 1.90
CA LYS A 54 -9.58 -2.61 2.50
C LYS A 54 -8.97 -1.23 2.77
N ILE A 55 -7.77 -1.18 3.37
CA ILE A 55 -7.05 0.07 3.66
C ILE A 55 -6.75 0.83 2.36
N ILE A 56 -6.15 0.16 1.37
CA ILE A 56 -5.79 0.78 0.09
C ILE A 56 -7.03 1.35 -0.63
N LYS A 57 -8.15 0.62 -0.57
CA LYS A 57 -9.43 1.06 -1.15
C LYS A 57 -10.02 2.27 -0.42
N GLU A 58 -9.94 2.32 0.91
CA GLU A 58 -10.38 3.47 1.71
C GLU A 58 -9.61 4.75 1.33
N GLU A 59 -8.32 4.63 0.99
CA GLU A 59 -7.49 5.74 0.53
C GLU A 59 -7.61 6.04 -0.98
N GLY A 60 -8.59 5.43 -1.65
CA GLY A 60 -9.02 5.77 -3.00
C GLY A 60 -8.23 5.12 -4.14
N LEU A 61 -7.35 4.14 -3.87
CA LEU A 61 -6.76 3.35 -4.95
C LEU A 61 -7.62 2.12 -5.25
N LYS A 62 -7.71 1.76 -6.52
CA LYS A 62 -8.49 0.63 -7.03
C LYS A 62 -7.54 -0.48 -7.45
N LEU A 63 -7.97 -1.73 -7.22
CA LEU A 63 -7.28 -2.89 -7.75
C LEU A 63 -7.27 -2.80 -9.28
N ASN A 64 -6.08 -2.85 -9.85
CA ASN A 64 -5.85 -2.71 -11.28
C ASN A 64 -5.50 -4.07 -11.93
N LYS A 65 -4.48 -4.76 -11.41
CA LYS A 65 -3.95 -5.98 -12.01
C LYS A 65 -3.30 -6.92 -11.00
N PHE A 66 -3.49 -8.22 -11.17
CA PHE A 66 -2.70 -9.27 -10.50
C PHE A 66 -1.45 -9.60 -11.34
N MET A 67 -0.30 -9.77 -10.69
CA MET A 67 1.00 -10.05 -11.29
C MET A 67 1.75 -11.06 -10.43
N ASP A 68 1.72 -12.34 -10.80
CA ASP A 68 2.28 -13.43 -9.98
C ASP A 68 1.81 -13.33 -8.52
N HIS A 69 2.73 -13.15 -7.57
CA HIS A 69 2.45 -12.96 -6.15
C HIS A 69 2.13 -11.50 -5.76
N ASN A 70 2.03 -10.58 -6.71
CA ASN A 70 1.82 -9.15 -6.46
C ASN A 70 0.47 -8.67 -6.99
N VAL A 71 -0.04 -7.59 -6.40
CA VAL A 71 -1.25 -6.90 -6.84
C VAL A 71 -0.98 -5.42 -6.99
N LEU A 72 -1.25 -4.89 -8.18
CA LEU A 72 -1.15 -3.47 -8.50
C LEU A 72 -2.46 -2.75 -8.22
N PHE A 73 -2.34 -1.58 -7.59
CA PHE A 73 -3.38 -0.62 -7.32
C PHE A 73 -3.04 0.73 -7.93
N THR A 74 -4.04 1.42 -8.46
CA THR A 74 -3.89 2.75 -9.08
C THR A 74 -5.00 3.68 -8.62
N LYS A 75 -4.75 4.99 -8.58
CA LYS A 75 -5.81 6.00 -8.39
C LYS A 75 -6.87 5.93 -9.51
#